data_AF-A0A7V1RBX0-F1
#
_entry.id   AF-A0A7V1RBX0-F1
#
_cell.length_a   1.000
_cell.length_b   1.000
_cell.length_c   1.000
_cell.angle_alpha   90.00
_cell.angle_beta   90.00
_cell.angle_gamma   90.00
#
_symmetry.space_group_name_H-M   'P 1'
#
loop_
_entity.id
_entity.type
_entity.pdbx_description
1 polymer ?
#
loop_
_entity_poly.entity_id
_entity_poly.type
_entity_poly.pdbx_seq_one_letter_code
_entity_poly.pdbx_strand_id
1 'polypeptide(L)'
;MMRLGEEASSRWMVRAVALAVGAVVAIYGVGLLAAVVFLPYRAVGQSVACQSGLFRQVRAFRMYADDYDDRFPPHPGWMDRILFYLETERRLHCPTVSRPGEPRYGYAMNTAASGRERGRIDDPDSTPLVYDSTDLRWSAADAFASLPHPGRHETRARRSAPSKRGNFVGYAGGNARFLPDAE
;
A
#
# COMPACT_ATOMS: atom_id res chain seq x y z
N MET A 1 -39.11 -45.72 44.80
CA MET A 1 -39.13 -45.57 43.33
C MET A 1 -38.64 -44.15 43.02
N MET A 2 -37.32 -43.96 42.90
CA MET A 2 -36.72 -42.62 42.90
C MET A 2 -35.47 -42.59 41.99
N ARG A 3 -35.44 -41.59 41.11
CA ARG A 3 -34.27 -40.92 40.50
C ARG A 3 -33.19 -41.79 39.83
N LEU A 4 -33.43 -42.20 38.58
CA LEU A 4 -32.35 -42.56 37.63
C LEU A 4 -32.26 -41.61 36.42
N GLY A 5 -33.17 -40.63 36.29
CA GLY A 5 -33.24 -39.75 35.12
C GLY A 5 -32.49 -38.40 35.22
N GLU A 6 -32.26 -37.87 36.43
CA GLU A 6 -31.68 -36.53 36.62
C GLU A 6 -30.13 -36.52 36.59
N GLU A 7 -29.46 -37.57 37.04
CA GLU A 7 -27.98 -37.60 37.08
C GLU A 7 -27.34 -37.97 35.73
N ALA A 8 -28.00 -38.86 34.98
CA ALA A 8 -27.59 -39.19 33.63
C ALA A 8 -27.70 -37.97 32.71
N SER A 9 -28.69 -37.09 32.94
CA SER A 9 -28.94 -35.90 32.13
C SER A 9 -27.87 -34.82 32.32
N SER A 10 -27.47 -34.55 33.56
CA SER A 10 -26.50 -33.51 33.88
C SER A 10 -25.10 -33.81 33.32
N ARG A 11 -24.65 -35.07 33.43
CA ARG A 11 -23.30 -35.46 32.96
C ARG A 11 -23.15 -35.40 31.44
N TRP A 12 -24.18 -35.73 30.67
CA TRP A 12 -24.11 -35.59 29.20
C TRP A 12 -24.18 -34.12 28.77
N MET A 13 -25.01 -33.31 29.43
CA MET A 13 -25.10 -31.87 29.16
C MET A 13 -23.77 -31.16 29.45
N VAL A 14 -23.14 -31.44 30.60
CA VAL A 14 -21.84 -30.85 30.96
C VAL A 14 -20.76 -31.24 29.94
N ARG A 15 -20.73 -32.49 29.46
CA ARG A 15 -19.78 -32.93 28.43
C ARG A 15 -20.02 -32.28 27.08
N ALA A 16 -21.29 -32.14 26.67
CA ALA A 16 -21.66 -31.49 25.42
C ALA A 16 -21.29 -30.00 25.43
N VAL A 17 -21.57 -29.30 26.54
CA VAL A 17 -21.18 -27.90 26.73
C VAL A 17 -19.67 -27.75 26.76
N ALA A 18 -18.94 -28.62 27.48
CA ALA A 18 -17.48 -28.58 27.52
C ALA A 18 -16.84 -28.80 26.13
N LEU A 19 -17.38 -29.72 25.32
CA LEU A 19 -16.94 -29.93 23.94
C LEU A 19 -17.23 -28.71 23.05
N ALA A 20 -18.42 -28.12 23.16
CA ALA A 20 -18.78 -26.93 22.40
C ALA A 20 -17.89 -25.73 22.76
N VAL A 21 -17.66 -25.49 24.05
CA VAL A 21 -16.73 -24.43 24.51
C VAL A 21 -15.31 -24.72 24.04
N GLY A 22 -14.84 -25.96 24.15
CA GLY A 22 -13.53 -26.36 23.66
C GLY A 22 -13.35 -26.13 22.16
N ALA A 23 -14.37 -26.45 21.35
CA ALA A 23 -14.35 -26.20 19.90
C ALA A 23 -14.31 -24.70 19.59
N VAL A 24 -15.10 -23.88 20.30
CA VAL A 24 -15.08 -22.43 20.14
C VAL A 24 -13.69 -21.87 20.48
N VAL A 25 -13.13 -22.25 21.63
CA VAL A 25 -11.78 -21.83 22.05
C VAL A 25 -10.72 -22.24 21.03
N ALA A 26 -10.81 -23.46 20.49
CA ALA A 26 -9.89 -23.93 19.45
C ALA A 26 -9.99 -23.10 18.17
N ILE A 27 -11.20 -22.78 17.71
CA ILE A 27 -11.42 -21.93 16.52
C ILE A 27 -10.84 -20.53 16.73
N TYR A 28 -11.11 -19.90 17.88
CA TYR A 28 -10.53 -18.59 18.20
C TYR A 28 -9.01 -18.65 18.32
N GLY A 29 -8.47 -19.72 18.92
CA GLY A 29 -7.02 -19.94 19.03
C GLY A 29 -6.33 -20.06 17.67
N VAL A 30 -6.91 -20.85 16.76
CA VAL A 30 -6.41 -20.98 15.38
C VAL A 30 -6.51 -19.65 14.63
N GLY A 31 -7.61 -18.92 14.79
CA GLY A 31 -7.79 -17.60 14.18
C GLY A 31 -6.73 -16.59 14.63
N LEU A 32 -6.41 -16.58 15.93
CA LEU A 32 -5.40 -15.69 16.50
C LEU A 32 -3.98 -16.06 16.02
N LEU A 33 -3.65 -17.36 15.99
CA LEU A 33 -2.38 -17.84 15.46
C LEU A 33 -2.22 -17.51 13.97
N ALA A 34 -3.27 -17.73 13.17
CA ALA A 34 -3.28 -17.36 11.76
C ALA A 34 -3.05 -15.85 11.59
N ALA A 35 -3.73 -14.99 12.35
CA ALA A 35 -3.54 -13.55 12.28
C ALA A 35 -2.08 -13.14 12.52
N VAL A 36 -1.45 -13.66 13.58
CA VAL A 36 -0.04 -13.38 13.91
C VAL A 36 0.90 -13.82 12.79
N VAL A 37 0.66 -15.00 12.20
CA VAL A 37 1.48 -15.52 11.12
C VAL A 37 1.29 -14.74 9.82
N PHE A 38 0.05 -14.36 9.46
CA PHE A 38 -0.28 -13.73 8.17
C PHE A 38 -0.12 -12.21 8.13
N LEU A 39 -0.15 -11.50 9.28
CA LEU A 39 0.07 -10.05 9.38
C LEU A 39 1.33 -9.54 8.65
N PRO A 40 2.54 -10.09 8.87
CA PRO A 40 3.75 -9.62 8.20
C PRO A 40 3.71 -9.85 6.67
N TYR A 41 3.08 -10.93 6.22
CA TYR A 41 2.92 -11.19 4.78
C TYR A 41 1.99 -10.19 4.10
N ARG A 42 0.98 -9.69 4.83
CA ARG A 42 0.10 -8.62 4.32
C ARG A 42 0.87 -7.32 4.09
N ALA A 43 1.72 -6.91 5.03
CA ALA A 43 2.51 -5.68 4.91
C ALA A 43 3.49 -5.71 3.72
N VAL A 44 4.18 -6.84 3.53
CA VAL A 44 5.06 -7.05 2.36
C VAL A 44 4.26 -7.07 1.06
N GLY A 45 3.10 -7.75 1.04
CA GLY A 45 2.21 -7.79 -0.12
C GLY A 45 1.68 -6.41 -0.52
N GLN A 46 1.32 -5.57 0.45
CA GLN A 46 0.91 -4.18 0.21
C GLN A 46 2.05 -3.33 -0.38
N SER A 47 3.30 -3.60 0.02
CA SER A 47 4.48 -2.90 -0.51
C SER A 47 4.71 -3.22 -1.98
N VAL A 48 4.62 -4.50 -2.38
CA VAL A 48 4.68 -4.90 -3.81
C VAL A 48 3.56 -4.23 -4.62
N ALA A 49 2.37 -4.13 -4.04
CA ALA A 49 1.23 -3.48 -4.68
C ALA A 49 1.41 -1.95 -4.81
N CYS A 50 1.92 -1.23 -3.80
CA CYS A 50 2.23 0.19 -3.93
C CYS A 50 3.34 0.40 -4.99
N GLN A 51 4.41 -0.39 -5.00
CA GLN A 51 5.46 -0.30 -6.04
C GLN A 51 4.91 -0.48 -7.45
N SER A 52 4.10 -1.52 -7.66
CA SER A 52 3.49 -1.82 -8.96
C SER A 52 2.47 -0.76 -9.38
N GLY A 53 1.80 -0.12 -8.42
CA GLY A 53 0.91 1.01 -8.66
C GLY A 53 1.67 2.26 -9.07
N LEU A 54 2.75 2.58 -8.36
CA LEU A 54 3.60 3.72 -8.65
C LEU A 54 4.28 3.61 -10.01
N PHE A 55 4.77 2.42 -10.38
CA PHE A 55 5.31 2.17 -11.72
C PHE A 55 4.29 2.44 -12.84
N ARG A 56 3.02 2.06 -12.64
CA ARG A 56 1.95 2.36 -13.60
C ARG A 56 1.66 3.86 -13.68
N GLN A 57 1.67 4.56 -12.55
CA GLN A 57 1.54 6.01 -12.55
C GLN A 57 2.68 6.65 -13.34
N VAL A 58 3.94 6.31 -13.06
CA VAL A 58 5.10 6.81 -13.83
C VAL A 58 4.96 6.56 -15.33
N ARG A 59 4.46 5.38 -15.72
CA ARG A 59 4.15 5.09 -17.13
C ARG A 59 3.05 6.00 -17.68
N ALA A 60 1.97 6.23 -16.94
CA ALA A 60 0.89 7.13 -17.30
C ALA A 60 1.38 8.59 -17.45
N PHE A 61 2.28 9.05 -16.58
CA PHE A 61 2.96 10.34 -16.73
C PHE A 61 3.73 10.45 -18.05
N ARG A 62 4.40 9.38 -18.49
CA ARG A 62 5.11 9.35 -19.77
C ARG A 62 4.17 9.31 -20.95
N MET A 63 3.08 8.55 -20.88
CA MET A 63 2.04 8.55 -21.91
C MET A 63 1.42 9.95 -22.07
N TYR A 64 1.14 10.63 -20.95
CA TYR A 64 0.74 12.04 -20.99
C TYR A 64 1.80 12.90 -21.68
N ALA A 65 3.08 12.75 -21.34
CA ALA A 65 4.14 13.54 -21.98
C ALA A 65 4.25 13.25 -23.49
N ASP A 66 4.10 12.00 -23.91
CA ASP A 66 4.13 11.59 -25.31
C ASP A 66 2.99 12.24 -26.12
N ASP A 67 1.83 12.52 -25.49
CA ASP A 67 0.69 13.20 -26.11
C ASP A 67 0.71 14.74 -25.98
N TYR A 68 1.46 15.30 -25.02
CA TYR A 68 1.45 16.73 -24.66
C TYR A 68 2.85 17.35 -24.68
N ASP A 69 3.39 17.56 -25.88
CA ASP A 69 4.65 18.31 -26.15
C ASP A 69 5.87 17.86 -25.33
N ASP A 70 5.98 16.56 -25.05
CA ASP A 70 7.04 15.97 -24.24
C ASP A 70 7.10 16.50 -22.79
N ARG A 71 5.98 17.02 -22.26
CA ARG A 71 5.92 17.61 -20.92
C ARG A 71 5.18 16.74 -19.93
N PHE A 72 5.73 16.65 -18.72
CA PHE A 72 4.95 16.12 -17.60
C PHE A 72 3.75 17.02 -17.29
N PRO A 73 2.64 16.46 -16.78
CA PRO A 73 1.47 17.23 -16.41
C PRO A 73 1.86 18.31 -15.38
N PRO A 74 1.22 19.49 -15.43
CA PRO A 74 1.41 20.47 -14.37
C PRO A 74 0.78 19.94 -13.07
N HIS A 75 1.40 20.28 -11.93
CA HIS A 75 1.00 19.74 -10.64
C HIS A 75 -0.48 20.00 -10.25
N PRO A 76 -1.14 21.13 -10.58
CA PRO A 76 -2.55 21.29 -10.22
C PRO A 76 -3.41 20.35 -11.06
N GLY A 77 -4.00 19.32 -10.47
CA GLY A 77 -4.84 18.34 -11.18
C GLY A 77 -4.05 17.26 -11.94
N TRP A 78 -2.80 16.97 -11.55
CA TRP A 78 -2.00 15.94 -12.23
C TRP A 78 -2.68 14.57 -12.22
N MET A 79 -3.40 14.22 -11.16
CA MET A 79 -4.11 12.94 -11.06
C MET A 79 -5.22 12.83 -12.11
N ASP A 80 -5.99 13.90 -12.33
CA ASP A 80 -7.04 13.95 -13.36
C ASP A 80 -6.45 13.73 -14.76
N ARG A 81 -5.28 14.33 -15.03
CA ARG A 81 -4.62 14.24 -16.33
C ARG A 81 -4.07 12.85 -16.62
N ILE A 82 -3.49 12.19 -15.62
CA ILE A 82 -2.94 10.85 -15.83
C ILE A 82 -4.00 9.74 -15.72
N LEU A 83 -5.16 10.03 -15.12
CA LEU A 83 -6.23 9.06 -14.92
C LEU A 83 -6.72 8.46 -16.24
N PHE A 84 -6.70 9.24 -17.33
CA PHE A 84 -7.04 8.78 -18.67
C PHE A 84 -6.15 7.63 -19.18
N TYR A 85 -4.91 7.55 -18.68
CA TYR A 85 -3.92 6.52 -19.05
C TYR A 85 -3.84 5.36 -18.04
N LEU A 86 -4.71 5.38 -17.02
CA LEU A 86 -4.80 4.34 -16.01
C LEU A 86 -6.07 3.51 -16.20
N GLU A 87 -6.00 2.23 -15.87
CA GLU A 87 -7.15 1.33 -16.07
C GLU A 87 -8.29 1.62 -15.06
N THR A 88 -7.95 2.23 -13.92
CA THR A 88 -8.90 2.52 -12.83
C THR A 88 -8.31 3.56 -11.88
N GLU A 89 -9.16 4.41 -11.30
CA GLU A 89 -8.79 5.38 -10.26
C GLU A 89 -8.07 4.72 -9.08
N ARG A 90 -8.39 3.45 -8.78
CA ARG A 90 -7.74 2.67 -7.71
C ARG A 90 -6.21 2.63 -7.83
N ARG A 91 -5.64 2.89 -9.01
CA ARG A 91 -4.18 2.98 -9.22
C ARG A 91 -3.52 4.23 -8.60
N LEU A 92 -4.29 5.27 -8.33
CA LEU A 92 -3.86 6.52 -7.68
C LEU A 92 -3.80 6.41 -6.14
N HIS A 93 -4.22 5.27 -5.61
CA HIS A 93 -4.26 4.99 -4.19
C HIS A 93 -3.07 4.12 -3.78
N CYS A 94 -2.40 4.44 -2.66
CA CYS A 94 -1.49 3.47 -2.05
C CYS A 94 -2.29 2.50 -1.15
N PRO A 95 -2.26 1.18 -1.43
CA PRO A 95 -2.88 0.15 -0.60
C PRO A 95 -2.60 0.18 0.90
N THR A 96 -1.51 0.83 1.33
CA THR A 96 -1.12 0.92 2.74
C THR A 96 -1.88 2.03 3.48
N VAL A 97 -2.26 3.09 2.78
CA VAL A 97 -3.01 4.22 3.35
C VAL A 97 -4.51 4.09 3.08
N SER A 98 -4.86 3.48 1.95
CA SER A 98 -6.24 3.40 1.47
C SER A 98 -7.02 2.29 2.17
N ARG A 99 -8.13 2.67 2.82
CA ARG A 99 -9.09 1.74 3.45
C ARG A 99 -10.41 1.74 2.66
N PRO A 100 -11.20 0.67 2.74
CA PRO A 100 -12.51 0.64 2.10
C PRO A 100 -13.39 1.78 2.61
N GLY A 101 -14.03 2.54 1.70
CA GLY A 101 -15.06 3.53 2.02
C GLY A 101 -14.61 4.99 2.11
N GLU A 102 -13.34 5.35 1.87
CA GLU A 102 -12.86 6.73 1.94
C GLU A 102 -11.86 7.08 0.82
N PRO A 103 -11.88 8.30 0.25
CA PRO A 103 -10.82 8.76 -0.65
C PRO A 103 -9.52 8.97 0.14
N ARG A 104 -8.45 8.25 -0.23
CA ARG A 104 -7.16 8.29 0.48
C ARG A 104 -6.02 8.18 -0.52
N TYR A 105 -5.39 9.30 -0.84
CA TYR A 105 -4.32 9.35 -1.82
C TYR A 105 -2.98 9.23 -1.10
N GLY A 106 -2.11 8.34 -1.55
CA GLY A 106 -0.86 8.02 -0.86
C GLY A 106 0.36 8.63 -1.51
N TYR A 107 0.18 9.45 -2.54
CA TYR A 107 1.23 9.90 -3.43
C TYR A 107 1.13 11.40 -3.71
N ALA A 108 2.28 12.04 -3.86
CA ALA A 108 2.37 13.42 -4.34
C ALA A 108 3.30 13.51 -5.55
N MET A 109 3.07 14.51 -6.39
CA MET A 109 3.96 14.87 -7.49
C MET A 109 5.05 15.82 -6.99
N ASN A 110 6.29 15.62 -7.45
CA ASN A 110 7.37 16.57 -7.19
C ASN A 110 7.18 17.82 -8.05
N THR A 111 7.06 19.00 -7.42
CA THR A 111 6.88 20.27 -8.14
C THR A 111 8.06 20.62 -9.04
N ALA A 112 9.27 20.09 -8.79
CA ALA A 112 10.42 20.29 -9.67
C ALA A 112 10.25 19.65 -11.06
N ALA A 113 9.40 18.61 -11.18
CA ALA A 113 9.08 17.93 -12.44
C ALA A 113 7.77 18.45 -13.09
N SER A 114 7.02 19.31 -12.40
CA SER A 114 5.72 19.82 -12.86
C SER A 114 5.84 20.62 -14.16
N GLY A 115 5.12 20.21 -15.21
CA GLY A 115 5.10 20.93 -16.48
C GLY A 115 6.43 20.91 -17.25
N ARG A 116 7.44 20.21 -16.72
CA ARG A 116 8.78 20.16 -17.29
C ARG A 116 8.79 19.21 -18.48
N GLU A 117 9.46 19.66 -19.53
CA GLU A 117 9.82 18.86 -20.68
C GLU A 117 10.79 17.74 -20.24
N ARG A 118 10.53 16.49 -20.64
CA ARG A 118 11.32 15.33 -20.22
C ARG A 118 12.78 15.48 -20.65
N GLY A 119 13.01 15.94 -21.88
CA GLY A 119 14.36 16.22 -22.40
C GLY A 119 15.12 17.34 -21.70
N ARG A 120 14.49 18.08 -20.77
CA ARG A 120 15.11 19.17 -20.01
C ARG A 120 15.36 18.83 -18.53
N ILE A 121 15.21 17.57 -18.16
CA ILE A 121 15.55 17.08 -16.83
C ILE A 121 16.96 16.48 -16.91
N ASP A 122 17.89 17.06 -16.16
CA ASP A 122 19.33 16.75 -16.28
C ASP A 122 19.66 15.30 -15.93
N ASP A 123 19.12 14.79 -14.82
CA ASP A 123 19.24 13.38 -14.42
C ASP A 123 17.85 12.78 -14.18
N PRO A 124 17.21 12.25 -15.23
CA PRO A 124 15.84 11.75 -15.11
C PRO A 124 15.75 10.50 -14.22
N ASP A 125 16.82 9.70 -14.10
CA ASP A 125 16.81 8.46 -13.31
C ASP A 125 16.98 8.69 -11.80
N SER A 126 17.42 9.88 -11.39
CA SER A 126 17.50 10.30 -9.99
C SER A 126 16.51 11.40 -9.61
N THR A 127 15.86 12.05 -10.57
CA THR A 127 14.84 13.09 -10.33
C THR A 127 13.50 12.45 -9.93
N PRO A 128 13.02 12.64 -8.68
CA PRO A 128 11.70 12.16 -8.27
C PRO A 128 10.60 12.86 -9.08
N LEU A 129 9.66 12.09 -9.59
CA LEU A 129 8.49 12.56 -10.32
C LEU A 129 7.23 12.45 -9.46
N VAL A 130 6.99 11.28 -8.88
CA VAL A 130 5.86 10.97 -8.01
C VAL A 130 6.34 10.07 -6.89
N TYR A 131 5.86 10.25 -5.66
CA TYR A 131 6.42 9.57 -4.49
C TYR A 131 5.37 9.39 -3.41
N ASP A 132 5.62 8.47 -2.47
CA ASP A 132 4.78 8.33 -1.29
C ASP A 132 4.72 9.66 -0.51
N SER A 133 3.51 10.10 -0.13
CA SER A 133 3.32 11.41 0.49
C SER A 133 2.42 11.38 1.74
N THR A 134 2.82 12.07 2.80
CA THR A 134 1.96 12.30 3.97
C THR A 134 0.78 13.21 3.66
N ASP A 135 0.85 14.03 2.60
CA ASP A 135 -0.29 14.78 2.08
C ASP A 135 -1.20 13.83 1.28
N LEU A 136 -2.41 13.61 1.82
CA LEU A 136 -3.38 12.66 1.28
C LEU A 136 -4.44 13.30 0.38
N ARG A 137 -4.24 14.55 -0.04
CA ARG A 137 -5.17 15.27 -0.92
C ARG A 137 -5.07 14.79 -2.37
N TRP A 138 -6.16 14.97 -3.12
CA TRP A 138 -6.16 14.72 -4.56
C TRP A 138 -5.16 15.64 -5.24
N SER A 139 -4.36 15.09 -6.17
CA SER A 139 -3.30 15.82 -6.85
C SER A 139 -2.34 16.54 -5.90
N ALA A 140 -2.05 15.96 -4.73
CA ALA A 140 -1.03 16.47 -3.82
C ALA A 140 0.31 16.68 -4.56
N ALA A 141 0.99 17.77 -4.25
CA ALA A 141 2.27 18.10 -4.85
C ALA A 141 3.05 19.07 -3.94
N ASP A 142 4.34 18.83 -3.82
CA ASP A 142 5.29 19.71 -3.15
C ASP A 142 6.72 19.43 -3.63
N ALA A 143 7.72 20.09 -3.03
CA ALA A 143 9.13 19.96 -3.39
C ALA A 143 9.78 18.70 -2.77
N PHE A 144 9.12 17.54 -2.84
CA PHE A 144 9.58 16.28 -2.25
C PHE A 144 9.74 16.32 -0.72
N ALA A 145 9.00 17.21 -0.06
CA ALA A 145 9.05 17.47 1.38
C ALA A 145 8.08 16.59 2.19
N SER A 146 7.00 16.11 1.57
CA SER A 146 6.01 15.24 2.24
C SER A 146 6.37 13.76 2.22
N LEU A 147 7.61 13.41 1.88
CA LEU A 147 8.07 12.01 1.92
C LEU A 147 7.98 11.49 3.38
N PRO A 148 7.23 10.41 3.65
CA PRO A 148 7.01 9.92 5.00
C PRO A 148 8.32 9.50 5.68
N HIS A 149 8.51 9.99 6.90
CA HIS A 149 9.58 9.51 7.78
C HIS A 149 9.03 9.28 9.19
N PRO A 150 9.12 8.05 9.75
CA PRO A 150 9.67 6.85 9.12
C PRO A 150 8.81 6.34 7.95
N GLY A 151 9.42 5.64 6.99
CA GLY A 151 8.80 5.22 5.74
C GLY A 151 7.60 4.29 5.90
N ARG A 152 6.74 4.16 4.89
CA ARG A 152 5.47 3.40 5.02
C ARG A 152 5.52 1.96 4.55
N HIS A 153 6.60 1.55 3.92
CA HIS A 153 6.71 0.23 3.31
C HIS A 153 7.81 -0.60 3.91
N GLU A 154 7.58 -1.90 3.96
CA GLU A 154 8.57 -2.89 4.32
C GLU A 154 8.90 -3.75 3.12
N THR A 155 10.17 -3.77 2.73
CA THR A 155 10.65 -4.64 1.65
C THR A 155 11.76 -5.56 2.13
N ARG A 156 11.94 -6.68 1.44
CA ARG A 156 13.06 -7.61 1.64
C ARG A 156 13.74 -7.83 0.30
N ALA A 157 15.06 -7.67 0.27
CA ALA A 157 15.85 -7.95 -0.94
C ALA A 157 15.83 -9.44 -1.32
N ARG A 158 15.76 -10.34 -0.32
CA ARG A 158 15.68 -11.80 -0.49
C ARG A 158 15.00 -12.43 0.72
N ARG A 159 14.53 -13.68 0.58
CA ARG A 159 13.75 -14.38 1.63
C ARG A 159 14.43 -14.43 3.00
N SER A 160 15.76 -14.51 3.04
CA SER A 160 16.58 -14.58 4.27
C SER A 160 17.08 -13.23 4.78
N ALA A 161 16.88 -12.13 4.05
CA ALA A 161 17.34 -10.81 4.47
C ALA A 161 16.33 -10.17 5.45
N PRO A 162 16.82 -9.33 6.39
CA PRO A 162 15.93 -8.52 7.23
C PRO A 162 15.08 -7.59 6.36
N SER A 163 13.85 -7.30 6.82
CA SER A 163 13.04 -6.26 6.17
C SER A 163 13.67 -4.89 6.41
N LYS A 164 13.68 -4.07 5.37
CA LYS A 164 14.02 -2.64 5.45
C LYS A 164 12.73 -1.83 5.35
N ARG A 165 12.67 -0.76 6.15
CA ARG A 165 11.60 0.23 6.11
C ARG A 165 11.99 1.36 5.16
N GLY A 166 11.02 1.94 4.47
CA GLY A 166 11.26 3.01 3.50
C GLY A 166 10.01 3.37 2.70
N ASN A 167 10.21 4.07 1.60
CA ASN A 167 9.15 4.59 0.71
C ASN A 167 9.40 4.19 -0.74
N PHE A 168 8.38 4.24 -1.58
CA PHE A 168 8.49 4.12 -3.02
C PHE A 168 8.52 5.50 -3.68
N VAL A 169 9.42 5.64 -4.64
CA VAL A 169 9.63 6.84 -5.44
C VAL A 169 9.63 6.44 -6.91
N GLY A 170 8.81 7.10 -7.70
CA GLY A 170 8.78 7.06 -9.15
C GLY A 170 9.61 8.21 -9.72
N TYR A 171 10.49 7.91 -10.67
CA TYR A 171 11.45 8.85 -11.22
C TYR A 171 11.07 9.27 -12.64
N ALA A 172 11.51 10.45 -13.06
CA ALA A 172 11.26 10.99 -14.40
C ALA A 172 11.76 10.06 -15.53
N GLY A 173 12.81 9.28 -15.26
CA GLY A 173 13.39 8.29 -16.17
C GLY A 173 12.47 7.11 -16.50
N GLY A 174 11.35 6.96 -15.77
CA GLY A 174 10.34 5.93 -16.07
C GLY A 174 10.38 4.73 -15.13
N ASN A 175 11.24 4.74 -14.11
CA ASN A 175 11.37 3.67 -13.15
C ASN A 175 10.72 4.03 -11.80
N ALA A 176 10.40 3.03 -10.99
CA ALA A 176 9.96 3.20 -9.61
C ALA A 176 10.81 2.33 -8.69
N ARG A 177 11.38 2.91 -7.65
CA ARG A 177 12.35 2.26 -6.75
C ARG A 177 11.94 2.42 -5.30
N PHE A 178 12.36 1.46 -4.49
CA PHE A 178 12.28 1.57 -3.04
C PHE A 178 13.47 2.40 -2.54
N LEU A 179 13.17 3.42 -1.74
CA LEU A 179 14.12 4.25 -1.03
C LEU A 179 14.06 3.87 0.46
N PRO A 180 15.08 3.18 1.00
CA PRO A 180 15.13 2.85 2.42
C PRO A 180 15.20 4.12 3.27
N ASP A 181 14.66 4.06 4.49
CA ASP A 181 14.92 5.08 5.51
C ASP A 181 16.44 5.18 5.75
N ALA A 182 16.94 6.40 5.96
CA ALA A 182 18.31 6.59 6.42
C ALA A 182 18.47 5.94 7.81
N GLU A 183 19.61 5.25 8.02
CA GLU A 183 19.97 4.63 9.30
C GLU A 183 20.26 5.66 10.39
#